data_AF-A0A7V9HPI1-F1
#
_entry.id   AF-A0A7V9HPI1-F1
#
_cell.length_a   1.000
_cell.length_b   1.000
_cell.length_c   1.000
_cell.angle_alpha   90.00
_cell.angle_beta   90.00
_cell.angle_gamma   90.00
#
_symmetry.space_group_name_H-M   'P 1'
#
loop_
_entity.id
_entity.type
_entity.pdbx_description
1 polymer ?
#
loop_
_entity_poly.entity_id
_entity_poly.type
_entity_poly.pdbx_seq_one_letter_code
_entity_poly.pdbx_strand_id
1 'polypeptide(L)' 'MLAAGRGVHGLRLRALIALLWRSGLRISEGLSLAESDLEPGQGALLVRH' A
#
# COMPACT_ATOMS: atom_id res chain seq x y z
N MET A 1 7.83 -11.15 -4.88
CA MET A 1 6.62 -12.00 -4.96
C MET A 1 6.03 -11.93 -6.36
N LEU A 2 5.95 -13.06 -7.08
CA LEU A 2 5.26 -13.19 -8.38
C LEU A 2 3.82 -13.73 -8.26
N ALA A 3 3.43 -14.20 -7.07
CA ALA A 3 2.13 -14.83 -6.81
C ALA A 3 0.92 -13.91 -7.06
N ALA A 4 1.09 -12.59 -6.97
CA ALA A 4 0.03 -11.61 -7.19
C ALA A 4 -0.30 -11.38 -8.69
N GLY A 5 0.43 -12.01 -9.62
CA GLY A 5 0.31 -11.71 -11.05
C GLY A 5 1.06 -10.44 -11.47
N ARG A 6 1.14 -10.20 -12.79
CA ARG A 6 1.91 -9.08 -13.39
C ARG A 6 1.05 -7.91 -13.86
N GLY A 7 -0.28 -8.04 -13.83
CA GLY A 7 -1.20 -6.96 -14.21
C GLY A 7 -1.31 -5.87 -13.14
N VAL A 8 -2.07 -4.81 -13.46
CA VAL A 8 -2.28 -3.65 -12.59
C VAL A 8 -2.77 -4.02 -11.18
N HIS A 9 -3.69 -4.99 -11.07
CA HIS A 9 -4.17 -5.50 -9.79
C HIS A 9 -3.08 -6.21 -8.99
N GLY A 10 -2.21 -6.96 -9.67
CA GLY A 10 -1.09 -7.66 -9.02
C GLY A 10 0.00 -6.71 -8.53
N LEU A 11 0.26 -5.64 -9.29
CA LEU A 11 1.13 -4.56 -8.85
C LEU A 11 0.57 -3.86 -7.60
N ARG A 12 -0.73 -3.53 -7.62
CA ARG A 12 -1.42 -2.89 -6.50
C ARG A 12 -1.41 -3.78 -5.24
N LEU A 13 -1.63 -5.08 -5.38
CA LEU A 13 -1.54 -6.03 -4.26
C LEU A 13 -0.12 -6.11 -3.68
N ARG A 14 0.90 -6.17 -4.53
CA ARG A 14 2.30 -6.16 -4.06
C ARG A 14 2.67 -4.87 -3.34
N ALA A 15 2.19 -3.74 -3.84
CA ALA A 15 2.39 -2.44 -3.19
C ALA A 15 1.71 -2.42 -1.81
N LEU A 16 0.47 -2.91 -1.71
CA LEU A 16 -0.24 -3.03 -0.43
C LEU A 16 0.51 -3.91 0.57
N ILE A 17 0.98 -5.09 0.15
CA ILE A 17 1.78 -5.99 1.01
C ILE A 17 3.05 -5.30 1.50
N ALA A 18 3.76 -4.60 0.61
CA ALA A 18 4.98 -3.87 0.96
C ALA A 18 4.69 -2.73 1.96
N LEU A 19 3.59 -2.00 1.79
CA LEU A 19 3.16 -0.94 2.70
C LEU A 19 2.83 -1.51 4.08
N LEU A 20 2.00 -2.55 4.16
CA LEU A 20 1.63 -3.19 5.44
C LEU A 20 2.86 -3.67 6.19
N TRP A 21 3.82 -4.28 5.48
CA TRP A 21 5.07 -4.75 6.10
C TRP A 21 5.98 -3.61 6.56
N ARG A 22 6.10 -2.52 5.80
CA ARG A 22 7.02 -1.42 6.10
C ARG A 22 6.50 -0.50 7.20
N SER A 23 5.20 -0.24 7.21
CA SER A 23 4.56 0.77 8.07
C SER A 23 3.94 0.19 9.34
N GLY A 24 3.70 -1.13 9.39
CA GLY A 24 3.01 -1.77 10.51
C GLY A 24 1.51 -1.40 10.60
N LEU A 25 0.93 -0.86 9.52
CA LEU A 25 -0.49 -0.53 9.45
C LEU A 25 -1.38 -1.75 9.66
N ARG A 26 -2.55 -1.51 10.24
CA ARG A 26 -3.63 -2.49 10.23
C ARG A 26 -4.15 -2.66 8.82
N ILE A 27 -4.61 -3.88 8.50
CA ILE A 27 -5.17 -4.21 7.19
C ILE A 27 -6.29 -3.22 6.79
N SER A 28 -7.16 -2.86 7.73
CA SER A 28 -8.25 -1.91 7.47
C SER A 28 -7.75 -0.52 7.09
N GLU A 29 -6.67 -0.04 7.71
CA GLU A 29 -6.08 1.26 7.37
C GLU A 29 -5.47 1.21 5.96
N GLY A 30 -4.69 0.17 5.67
CA GLY A 30 -4.09 -0.01 4.36
C GLY A 30 -5.10 -0.15 3.21
N LEU A 31 -6.25 -0.79 3.47
CA LEU A 31 -7.35 -0.91 2.49
C LEU A 31 -8.15 0.37 2.30
N SER A 32 -8.09 1.30 3.26
CA SER A 32 -8.73 2.62 3.17
C SER A 32 -7.86 3.68 2.51
N LEU A 33 -6.57 3.39 2.25
CA LEU A 33 -5.66 4.33 1.60
C LEU A 33 -6.08 4.62 0.15
N ALA A 34 -6.14 5.91 -0.17
CA ALA A 34 -6.23 6.42 -1.53
C ALA A 34 -4.84 6.80 -2.06
N GLU A 35 -4.73 6.99 -3.38
CA GLU A 35 -3.49 7.44 -4.02
C GLU A 35 -3.04 8.82 -3.48
N SER A 36 -3.99 9.67 -3.08
CA SER A 36 -3.74 10.98 -2.47
C SER A 36 -3.13 10.92 -1.07
N ASP A 37 -3.17 9.76 -0.42
CA ASP A 37 -2.61 9.59 0.92
C ASP A 37 -1.13 9.17 0.87
N LEU A 38 -0.58 8.90 -0.32
CA LEU A 38 0.82 8.54 -0.50
C LEU A 38 1.66 9.78 -0.78
N GLU A 39 2.83 9.87 -0.14
CA GLU A 39 3.80 10.95 -0.35
C GLU A 39 5.08 10.38 -1.00
N PRO A 40 5.14 10.27 -2.35
CA PRO A 40 6.18 9.50 -3.05
C PRO A 40 7.60 10.03 -2.81
N GLY A 41 7.73 11.35 -2.61
CA GLY A 41 9.02 12.00 -2.37
C GLY A 41 9.54 11.84 -0.94
N GLN A 42 8.70 11.42 0.00
CA GLN A 42 9.03 11.32 1.43
C GLN A 42 9.11 9.87 1.92
N GLY A 43 8.63 8.92 1.11
CA GLY A 43 8.45 7.53 1.58
C GLY A 43 7.45 7.44 2.73
N ALA A 44 6.54 8.40 2.83
CA ALA A 44 5.55 8.54 3.88
C ALA A 44 4.14 8.35 3.30
N LEU A 45 3.19 8.14 4.20
CA LEU A 45 1.77 8.07 3.88
C LEU A 45 0.97 8.67 5.03
N LEU A 46 -0.20 9.21 4.71
CA LEU A 46 -1.14 9.74 5.69
C LEU A 46 -2.15 8.66 6.09
N VAL A 47 -2.29 8.41 7.39
CA VAL A 47 -3.34 7.54 7.92
C VAL A 47 -4.48 8.42 8.41
N ARG A 48 -5.68 8.19 7.90
CA ARG A 48 -6.90 8.85 8.33
C ARG A 48 -7.76 7.81 9.06
N HIS A 49 -8.15 8.12 10.30
CA HIS A 49 -9.05 7.30 11.11
C HIS A 49 -10.50 7.71 10.89
#